data_AF-A0A3D2V8C3-F1
#
_entry.id   AF-A0A3D2V8C3-F1
#
_cell.length_a   1.000
_cell.length_b   1.000
_cell.length_c   1.000
_cell.angle_alpha   90.00
_cell.angle_beta   90.00
_cell.angle_gamma   90.00
#
_symmetry.space_group_name_H-M   'P 1'
#
loop_
_entity.id
_entity.type
_entity.pdbx_description
1 polymer ?
#
loop_
_entity_poly.entity_id
_entity_poly.type
_entity_poly.pdbx_seq_one_letter_code
_entity_poly.pdbx_strand_id
1 'polypeptide(L)'
;MSQNPMVSPMQSSANSGRAGPPMASPATYIDKTPVFDGEGNVANKDTLYVRMRVMWGGKAPKSWTGRLSLESGRFARLTSLSMEANSSAVIEESRTSILIKKVGERSYDGFDVFIAGSVNTKVMVELVDEARKTNRVSYKLAVTEILTTPFQRVIDEEGNRIKVRRSPGDQIHVQLQRNNLVFSPGESLVMNVQPYAIGLRPSQQYQLDVNVIPYRSSDVINTQSIAFNTVANQIGNTISNVTVPIPHKPGIYNIDVSVRSSRFVDSFVRLTPIAQRRIQFVVVPAQHVRSEARPELVEVMRFDPTDVSWWDKFNALHHLDHLNVLAGVKIQP
;
A
#
# COMPACT_ATOMS: atom_id res chain seq x y z
N MET A 1 54.65 -64.76 -2.76
CA MET A 1 55.16 -64.07 -1.56
C MET A 1 55.87 -62.79 -2.03
N SER A 2 55.70 -61.70 -1.28
CA SER A 2 56.14 -60.31 -1.56
C SER A 2 55.33 -59.54 -2.61
N GLN A 3 55.06 -58.23 -2.52
CA GLN A 3 54.63 -57.29 -1.45
C GLN A 3 54.19 -56.01 -2.22
N ASN A 4 53.22 -55.27 -1.68
CA ASN A 4 52.54 -54.04 -2.18
C ASN A 4 53.46 -52.79 -2.35
N PRO A 5 53.02 -51.55 -2.75
CA PRO A 5 51.66 -51.05 -3.04
C PRO A 5 51.49 -50.07 -4.25
N MET A 6 50.23 -49.85 -4.66
CA MET A 6 49.75 -48.70 -5.45
C MET A 6 49.33 -47.52 -4.55
N VAL A 7 49.46 -46.31 -5.08
CA VAL A 7 49.16 -45.00 -4.48
C VAL A 7 47.91 -44.38 -5.15
N SER A 8 47.19 -43.54 -4.39
CA SER A 8 46.23 -42.48 -4.81
C SER A 8 44.71 -42.75 -4.61
N PRO A 9 43.86 -41.71 -4.40
CA PRO A 9 43.74 -40.99 -3.13
C PRO A 9 42.30 -40.64 -2.69
N MET A 10 42.23 -40.17 -1.44
CA MET A 10 41.26 -39.33 -0.74
C MET A 10 40.02 -38.82 -1.50
N GLN A 11 38.85 -39.19 -0.95
CA GLN A 11 37.58 -38.50 -1.12
C GLN A 11 37.61 -37.17 -0.33
N SER A 12 37.36 -36.05 -1.01
CA SER A 12 37.16 -34.74 -0.37
C SER A 12 35.67 -34.51 -0.09
N SER A 13 35.37 -34.22 1.17
CA SER A 13 34.06 -33.83 1.69
C SER A 13 33.59 -32.49 1.14
N ALA A 14 32.42 -32.45 0.51
CA ALA A 14 31.72 -31.23 0.13
C ALA A 14 31.02 -30.62 1.36
N ASN A 15 31.49 -29.45 1.77
CA ASN A 15 30.97 -28.65 2.87
C ASN A 15 29.76 -27.83 2.37
N SER A 16 28.58 -28.05 2.95
CA SER A 16 27.35 -27.35 2.60
C SER A 16 27.25 -26.01 3.36
N GLY A 17 27.60 -24.94 2.66
CA GLY A 17 27.42 -23.57 3.14
C GLY A 17 25.95 -23.19 3.28
N ARG A 18 25.52 -22.96 4.52
CA ARG A 18 24.18 -22.54 4.94
C ARG A 18 23.91 -21.11 4.46
N ALA A 19 23.09 -20.96 3.42
CA ALA A 19 22.60 -19.65 2.97
C ALA A 19 21.71 -19.03 4.06
N GLY A 20 22.06 -17.83 4.52
CA GLY A 20 21.21 -17.04 5.41
C GLY A 20 19.90 -16.64 4.73
N PRO A 21 18.81 -16.43 5.49
CA PRO A 21 17.52 -16.07 4.92
C PRO A 21 17.62 -14.71 4.20
N PRO A 22 16.98 -14.56 3.02
CA PRO A 22 16.97 -13.28 2.32
C PRO A 22 16.27 -12.23 3.20
N MET A 23 16.95 -11.10 3.43
CA MET A 23 16.35 -9.92 4.05
C MET A 23 15.10 -9.52 3.25
N ALA A 24 13.98 -9.36 3.95
CA ALA A 24 12.73 -8.93 3.38
C ALA A 24 12.90 -7.54 2.74
N SER A 25 12.72 -7.47 1.43
CA SER A 25 12.60 -6.21 0.69
C SER A 25 11.43 -5.38 1.27
N PRO A 26 11.58 -4.05 1.40
CA PRO A 26 10.46 -3.19 1.75
C PRO A 26 9.36 -3.35 0.70
N ALA A 27 8.14 -3.60 1.15
CA ALA A 27 6.98 -3.85 0.30
C ALA A 27 6.66 -2.60 -0.53
N THR A 28 7.12 -2.58 -1.79
CA THR A 28 6.63 -1.64 -2.79
C THR A 28 5.17 -1.96 -3.05
N TYR A 29 4.26 -1.17 -2.46
CA TYR A 29 2.82 -1.26 -2.72
C TYR A 29 2.54 -0.72 -4.13
N ILE A 30 2.79 -1.56 -5.13
CA ILE A 30 2.27 -1.37 -6.47
C ILE A 30 0.83 -1.81 -6.40
N ASP A 31 -0.08 -0.91 -6.76
CA ASP A 31 -1.50 -1.21 -6.89
C ASP A 31 -1.66 -2.26 -8.00
N LYS A 32 -1.48 -3.53 -7.62
CA LYS A 32 -2.01 -4.65 -8.35
C LYS A 32 -3.49 -4.63 -8.06
N THR A 33 -4.24 -3.64 -8.57
CA THR A 33 -5.66 -3.82 -8.90
C THR A 33 -5.75 -5.16 -9.62
N PRO A 34 -6.76 -6.03 -9.41
CA PRO A 34 -6.87 -7.20 -10.25
C PRO A 34 -6.72 -6.74 -11.70
N VAL A 35 -5.73 -7.34 -12.35
CA VAL A 35 -5.76 -7.52 -13.79
C VAL A 35 -7.17 -8.03 -14.04
N PHE A 36 -7.98 -7.21 -14.72
CA PHE A 36 -9.07 -7.72 -15.54
C PHE A 36 -8.51 -8.99 -16.11
N ASP A 37 -9.07 -10.11 -15.66
CA ASP A 37 -8.73 -11.46 -16.04
C ASP A 37 -7.97 -11.43 -17.36
N GLY A 38 -6.72 -11.89 -17.34
CA GLY A 38 -5.85 -11.90 -18.53
C GLY A 38 -6.38 -12.77 -19.68
N GLU A 39 -7.61 -13.23 -19.55
CA GLU A 39 -8.49 -13.79 -20.55
C GLU A 39 -9.60 -12.74 -20.71
N GLY A 40 -9.79 -12.18 -21.91
CA GLY A 40 -10.78 -11.12 -22.20
C GLY A 40 -12.26 -11.46 -21.97
N ASN A 41 -12.59 -12.20 -20.92
CA ASN A 41 -13.91 -12.33 -20.35
C ASN A 41 -14.26 -11.01 -19.70
N VAL A 42 -15.22 -10.33 -20.32
CA VAL A 42 -15.88 -9.15 -19.78
C VAL A 42 -16.38 -9.52 -18.39
N ALA A 43 -15.72 -9.01 -17.34
CA ALA A 43 -16.28 -8.93 -16.01
C ALA A 43 -17.74 -8.50 -16.17
N ASN A 44 -18.67 -9.37 -15.75
CA ASN A 44 -20.10 -9.14 -15.93
C ASN A 44 -20.40 -7.69 -15.56
N LYS A 45 -20.95 -6.89 -16.50
CA LYS A 45 -20.97 -5.42 -16.46
C LYS A 45 -21.60 -4.85 -15.17
N ASP A 46 -22.37 -5.67 -14.47
CA ASP A 46 -23.07 -5.36 -13.23
C ASP A 46 -22.29 -5.74 -11.95
N THR A 47 -21.07 -6.28 -12.08
CA THR A 47 -20.22 -6.67 -10.96
C THR A 47 -19.41 -5.47 -10.47
N LEU A 48 -19.75 -5.03 -9.27
CA LEU A 48 -19.01 -4.07 -8.49
C LEU A 48 -17.79 -4.74 -7.85
N TYR A 49 -16.60 -4.18 -8.08
CA TYR A 49 -15.33 -4.62 -7.51
C TYR A 49 -14.70 -3.47 -6.72
N VAL A 50 -14.87 -3.46 -5.41
CA VAL A 50 -14.49 -2.32 -4.56
C VAL A 50 -13.59 -2.75 -3.42
N ARG A 51 -12.59 -1.93 -3.13
CA ARG A 51 -11.76 -2.11 -1.94
C ARG A 51 -12.37 -1.36 -0.77
N MET A 52 -12.76 -2.08 0.27
CA MET A 52 -13.22 -1.50 1.52
C MET A 52 -12.19 -1.61 2.62
N ARG A 53 -12.23 -0.66 3.54
CA ARG A 53 -11.46 -0.62 4.77
C ARG A 53 -12.41 -0.78 5.95
N VAL A 54 -12.17 -1.79 6.76
CA VAL A 54 -12.90 -2.08 8.01
C VAL A 54 -11.93 -1.89 9.16
N MET A 55 -12.31 -1.08 10.15
CA MET A 55 -11.45 -0.74 11.29
C MET A 55 -12.29 -0.68 12.56
N TRP A 56 -11.69 -1.02 13.70
CA TRP A 56 -12.34 -0.91 15.00
C TRP A 56 -11.35 -0.54 16.11
N GLY A 57 -11.88 -0.04 17.24
CA GLY A 57 -11.11 0.42 18.40
C GLY A 57 -11.11 1.94 18.55
N GLY A 58 -10.09 2.48 19.23
CA GLY A 58 -9.74 3.90 19.24
C GLY A 58 -9.52 4.52 20.63
N LYS A 59 -10.18 4.03 21.68
CA LYS A 59 -10.13 4.64 23.02
C LYS A 59 -9.48 3.74 24.07
N ALA A 60 -10.06 2.58 24.30
CA ALA A 60 -9.55 1.62 25.29
C ALA A 60 -9.11 0.35 24.58
N PRO A 61 -7.90 -0.18 24.85
CA PRO A 61 -7.45 -1.45 24.30
C PRO A 61 -8.42 -2.58 24.65
N LYS A 62 -8.86 -3.34 23.64
CA LYS A 62 -9.78 -4.47 23.82
C LYS A 62 -9.48 -5.61 22.86
N SER A 63 -9.84 -6.82 23.26
CA SER A 63 -9.81 -8.00 22.41
C SER A 63 -11.16 -8.20 21.72
N TRP A 64 -11.23 -7.80 20.45
CA TRP A 64 -12.42 -8.01 19.63
C TRP A 64 -12.31 -9.31 18.83
N THR A 65 -13.38 -10.10 18.83
CA THR A 65 -13.60 -11.18 17.86
C THR A 65 -14.84 -10.91 17.06
N GLY A 66 -14.98 -11.54 15.89
CA GLY A 66 -16.10 -11.22 15.04
C GLY A 66 -16.10 -11.89 13.70
N ARG A 67 -16.98 -11.41 12.84
CA ARG A 67 -17.17 -11.90 11.50
C ARG A 67 -17.60 -10.77 10.58
N LEU A 68 -17.02 -10.75 9.39
CA LEU A 68 -17.50 -9.97 8.27
C LEU A 68 -18.08 -10.96 7.25
N SER A 69 -19.33 -10.80 6.82
CA SER A 69 -19.93 -11.69 5.80
C SER A 69 -20.67 -10.92 4.73
N LEU A 70 -20.74 -11.51 3.53
CA LEU A 70 -21.52 -10.99 2.41
C LEU A 70 -22.83 -11.76 2.26
N GLU A 71 -23.92 -11.06 1.99
CA GLU A 71 -25.17 -11.72 1.55
C GLU A 71 -25.05 -12.28 0.13
N SER A 72 -24.28 -11.61 -0.71
CA SER A 72 -24.02 -12.00 -2.10
C SER A 72 -22.66 -11.49 -2.57
N GLY A 73 -22.03 -12.18 -3.51
CA GLY A 73 -20.70 -11.85 -4.01
C GLY A 73 -19.58 -12.61 -3.30
N ARG A 74 -18.36 -12.07 -3.34
CA ARG A 74 -17.20 -12.67 -2.69
C ARG A 74 -16.19 -11.65 -2.17
N PHE A 75 -15.51 -12.00 -1.10
CA PHE A 75 -14.28 -11.35 -0.68
C PHE A 75 -13.10 -11.81 -1.54
N ALA A 76 -12.09 -10.94 -1.62
CA ALA A 76 -10.79 -11.25 -2.18
C ALA A 76 -9.71 -10.37 -1.51
N ARG A 77 -8.48 -10.88 -1.49
CA ARG A 77 -7.25 -10.09 -1.25
C ARG A 77 -7.33 -9.25 0.02
N LEU A 78 -7.46 -9.93 1.14
CA LEU A 78 -7.40 -9.28 2.42
C LEU A 78 -5.98 -8.76 2.75
N THR A 79 -5.89 -7.55 3.28
CA THR A 79 -4.64 -6.92 3.73
C THR A 79 -4.84 -6.38 5.14
N SER A 80 -4.15 -6.94 6.13
CA SER A 80 -4.18 -6.42 7.51
C SER A 80 -3.56 -5.01 7.58
N LEU A 81 -4.14 -4.15 8.42
CA LEU A 81 -3.66 -2.79 8.70
C LEU A 81 -3.03 -2.67 10.10
N SER A 82 -2.95 -3.77 10.84
CA SER A 82 -2.28 -3.81 12.14
C SER A 82 -0.82 -3.36 12.01
N MET A 83 -0.38 -2.45 12.88
CA MET A 83 1.00 -1.93 12.90
C MET A 83 1.93 -2.68 13.88
N GLU A 84 1.39 -3.58 14.69
CA GLU A 84 2.14 -4.29 15.73
C GLU A 84 2.89 -5.51 15.17
N ALA A 85 4.10 -5.78 15.66
CA ALA A 85 4.99 -6.85 15.16
C ALA A 85 4.38 -8.27 15.21
N ASN A 86 3.30 -8.47 15.97
CA ASN A 86 2.54 -9.72 16.06
C ASN A 86 1.18 -9.61 15.35
N SER A 87 1.10 -8.84 14.26
CA SER A 87 -0.10 -8.60 13.46
C SER A 87 -0.54 -9.85 12.70
N SER A 88 -1.18 -10.78 13.38
CA SER A 88 -1.89 -11.88 12.72
C SER A 88 -3.21 -12.09 13.43
N ALA A 89 -4.13 -11.13 13.28
CA ALA A 89 -5.55 -11.48 13.36
C ALA A 89 -5.69 -12.63 12.35
N VAL A 90 -5.93 -13.85 12.82
CA VAL A 90 -6.11 -15.00 11.92
C VAL A 90 -7.42 -14.73 11.21
N ILE A 91 -7.28 -14.14 10.03
CA ILE A 91 -8.38 -13.87 9.15
C ILE A 91 -8.50 -15.09 8.26
N GLU A 92 -9.43 -15.95 8.64
CA GLU A 92 -9.83 -17.06 7.80
C GLU A 92 -10.83 -16.51 6.78
N GLU A 93 -10.32 -16.26 5.57
CA GLU A 93 -11.11 -15.80 4.44
C GLU A 93 -11.71 -17.02 3.73
N SER A 94 -13.02 -17.19 3.89
CA SER A 94 -13.81 -17.91 2.89
C SER A 94 -14.27 -16.93 1.81
N ARG A 95 -14.81 -17.45 0.70
CA ARG A 95 -15.32 -16.59 -0.37
C ARG A 95 -16.35 -15.58 0.13
N THR A 96 -17.14 -15.86 1.15
CA THR A 96 -18.24 -14.99 1.60
C THR A 96 -18.14 -14.54 3.05
N SER A 97 -17.13 -15.01 3.79
CA SER A 97 -16.98 -14.73 5.22
C SER A 97 -15.51 -14.55 5.56
N ILE A 98 -15.23 -13.54 6.37
CA ILE A 98 -13.95 -13.27 7.00
C ILE A 98 -14.16 -13.40 8.50
N LEU A 99 -13.45 -14.33 9.11
CA LEU A 99 -13.46 -14.48 10.56
C LEU A 99 -12.42 -13.55 11.19
N ILE A 100 -12.78 -12.86 12.26
CA ILE A 100 -11.87 -11.99 13.02
C ILE A 100 -11.55 -12.72 14.34
N LYS A 101 -10.33 -13.28 14.43
CA LYS A 101 -9.85 -14.03 15.60
C LYS A 101 -8.93 -13.17 16.48
N LYS A 102 -9.00 -13.42 17.79
CA LYS A 102 -8.23 -12.77 18.86
C LYS A 102 -6.72 -12.99 18.68
N VAL A 103 -5.95 -11.94 18.95
CA VAL A 103 -4.49 -12.02 19.12
C VAL A 103 -4.01 -11.35 20.41
N GLY A 104 -4.78 -10.41 20.96
CA GLY A 104 -4.45 -9.66 22.17
C GLY A 104 -5.40 -8.48 22.35
N GLU A 105 -5.21 -7.70 23.41
CA GLU A 105 -5.90 -6.41 23.57
C GLU A 105 -5.22 -5.37 22.68
N ARG A 106 -6.03 -4.61 21.94
CA ARG A 106 -5.50 -3.59 21.00
C ARG A 106 -6.29 -2.31 21.07
N SER A 107 -5.56 -1.19 21.03
CA SER A 107 -6.17 0.13 20.90
C SER A 107 -6.82 0.33 19.54
N TYR A 108 -6.29 -0.34 18.50
CA TYR A 108 -6.78 -0.21 17.14
C TYR A 108 -6.49 -1.45 16.30
N ASP A 109 -7.45 -1.85 15.46
CA ASP A 109 -7.24 -2.90 14.47
C ASP A 109 -8.08 -2.66 13.21
N GLY A 110 -7.78 -3.38 12.13
CA GLY A 110 -8.50 -3.29 10.88
C GLY A 110 -7.80 -3.97 9.71
N PHE A 111 -8.52 -4.02 8.59
CA PHE A 111 -8.02 -4.58 7.35
C PHE A 111 -8.65 -3.87 6.15
N ASP A 112 -7.96 -3.96 5.01
CA ASP A 112 -8.54 -3.71 3.70
C ASP A 112 -8.95 -5.05 3.07
N VAL A 113 -10.07 -5.05 2.34
CA VAL A 113 -10.57 -6.23 1.62
C VAL A 113 -11.22 -5.79 0.32
N PHE A 114 -11.11 -6.61 -0.73
CA PHE A 114 -11.88 -6.41 -1.94
C PHE A 114 -13.20 -7.17 -1.88
N ILE A 115 -14.26 -6.54 -2.36
CA ILE A 115 -15.57 -7.13 -2.53
C ILE A 115 -15.87 -7.17 -4.02
N ALA A 116 -16.12 -8.36 -4.55
CA ALA A 116 -16.68 -8.57 -5.88
C ALA A 116 -18.15 -8.99 -5.71
N GLY A 117 -19.08 -8.11 -6.02
CA GLY A 117 -20.52 -8.33 -5.82
C GLY A 117 -21.37 -7.50 -6.77
N SER A 118 -22.67 -7.40 -6.54
CA SER A 118 -23.52 -6.47 -7.29
C SER A 118 -23.72 -5.17 -6.51
N VAL A 119 -24.38 -4.18 -7.12
CA VAL A 119 -24.80 -2.94 -6.41
C VAL A 119 -25.73 -3.20 -5.22
N ASN A 120 -26.36 -4.37 -5.17
CA ASN A 120 -27.25 -4.79 -4.09
C ASN A 120 -26.52 -5.60 -2.99
N THR A 121 -25.21 -5.85 -3.14
CA THR A 121 -24.43 -6.58 -2.14
C THR A 121 -24.45 -5.83 -0.81
N LYS A 122 -24.75 -6.58 0.26
CA LYS A 122 -24.71 -6.10 1.64
C LYS A 122 -23.62 -6.82 2.42
N VAL A 123 -22.97 -6.05 3.28
CA VAL A 123 -21.93 -6.48 4.19
C VAL A 123 -22.53 -6.52 5.59
N MET A 124 -22.42 -7.68 6.24
CA MET A 124 -22.73 -7.86 7.65
C MET A 124 -21.42 -7.79 8.44
N VAL A 125 -21.39 -6.95 9.48
CA VAL A 125 -20.27 -6.86 10.41
C VAL A 125 -20.76 -7.22 11.80
N GLU A 126 -20.14 -8.22 12.40
CA GLU A 126 -20.40 -8.66 13.77
C GLU A 126 -19.12 -8.57 14.58
N LEU A 127 -19.15 -7.89 15.72
CA LEU A 127 -18.03 -7.80 16.66
C LEU A 127 -18.51 -8.11 18.07
N VAL A 128 -17.65 -8.77 18.84
CA VAL A 128 -17.87 -9.15 20.24
C VAL A 128 -16.62 -8.78 21.03
N ASP A 129 -16.82 -8.13 22.18
CA ASP A 129 -15.78 -7.94 23.19
C ASP A 129 -15.57 -9.28 23.91
N GLU A 130 -14.41 -9.91 23.76
CA GLU A 130 -14.14 -11.22 24.39
C GLU A 130 -14.12 -11.15 25.92
N ALA A 131 -13.69 -10.03 26.50
CA ALA A 131 -13.67 -9.86 27.95
C ALA A 131 -15.10 -9.77 28.50
N ARG A 132 -16.02 -9.21 27.71
CA ARG A 132 -17.44 -9.05 28.05
C ARG A 132 -18.29 -9.58 26.91
N LYS A 133 -18.43 -10.90 26.82
CA LYS A 133 -19.15 -11.61 25.74
C LYS A 133 -20.60 -11.14 25.49
N THR A 134 -21.18 -10.38 26.42
CA THR A 134 -22.49 -9.73 26.29
C THR A 134 -22.47 -8.49 25.40
N ASN A 135 -21.32 -7.84 25.22
CA ASN A 135 -21.17 -6.71 24.32
C ASN A 135 -20.92 -7.20 22.89
N ARG A 136 -22.03 -7.45 22.19
CA ARG A 136 -22.08 -7.81 20.77
C ARG A 136 -22.72 -6.68 19.98
N VAL A 137 -22.07 -6.27 18.90
CA VAL A 137 -22.62 -5.35 17.91
C VAL A 137 -22.76 -6.05 16.57
N SER A 138 -23.84 -5.74 15.83
CA SER A 138 -24.10 -6.26 14.49
C SER A 138 -24.64 -5.15 13.60
N TYR A 139 -24.03 -4.99 12.42
CA TYR A 139 -24.40 -3.96 11.45
C TYR A 139 -24.57 -4.56 10.05
N LYS A 140 -25.65 -4.20 9.39
CA LYS A 140 -25.96 -4.55 8.00
C LYS A 140 -25.81 -3.31 7.14
N LEU A 141 -24.86 -3.32 6.21
CA LEU A 141 -24.48 -2.16 5.42
C LEU A 141 -24.58 -2.46 3.93
N ALA A 142 -25.24 -1.60 3.15
CA ALA A 142 -25.17 -1.71 1.70
C ALA A 142 -23.81 -1.21 1.21
N VAL A 143 -23.17 -1.94 0.27
CA VAL A 143 -21.87 -1.51 -0.27
C VAL A 143 -21.97 -0.14 -0.91
N THR A 144 -23.06 0.16 -1.63
CA THR A 144 -23.31 1.43 -2.30
C THR A 144 -23.37 2.63 -1.33
N GLU A 145 -23.91 2.45 -0.13
CA GLU A 145 -23.91 3.48 0.92
C GLU A 145 -22.48 3.77 1.39
N ILE A 146 -21.67 2.73 1.61
CA ILE A 146 -20.27 2.84 2.06
C ILE A 146 -19.39 3.56 1.02
N LEU A 147 -19.71 3.43 -0.27
CA LEU A 147 -18.97 4.11 -1.35
C LEU A 147 -19.12 5.63 -1.32
N THR A 148 -20.24 6.13 -0.79
CA THR A 148 -20.54 7.57 -0.72
C THR A 148 -20.24 8.14 0.66
N THR A 149 -20.64 7.42 1.71
CA THR A 149 -20.57 7.90 3.10
C THR A 149 -19.90 6.85 3.98
N PRO A 150 -18.78 7.17 4.66
CA PRO A 150 -18.18 6.30 5.65
C PRO A 150 -19.18 5.95 6.76
N PHE A 151 -19.36 4.66 7.04
CA PHE A 151 -20.11 4.20 8.20
C PHE A 151 -19.23 4.27 9.46
N GLN A 152 -19.76 4.82 10.55
CA GLN A 152 -19.07 4.88 11.84
C GLN A 152 -20.06 4.81 13.00
N ARG A 153 -19.79 3.98 14.01
CA ARG A 153 -20.59 3.86 15.24
C ARG A 153 -19.70 3.59 16.45
N VAL A 154 -20.14 4.02 17.63
CA VAL A 154 -19.56 3.60 18.91
C VAL A 154 -20.00 2.15 19.19
N ILE A 155 -19.10 1.31 19.70
CA ILE A 155 -19.33 -0.14 19.89
C ILE A 155 -19.19 -0.58 21.35
N ASP A 156 -18.86 0.32 22.27
CA ASP A 156 -18.86 0.08 23.71
C ASP A 156 -18.98 1.39 24.51
N GLU A 157 -19.09 1.27 25.83
CA GLU A 157 -19.22 2.40 26.75
C GLU A 157 -17.91 3.19 26.89
N GLU A 158 -16.77 2.54 26.63
CA GLU A 158 -15.45 3.15 26.65
C GLU A 158 -15.15 4.04 25.42
N GLY A 159 -16.08 4.08 24.46
CA GLY A 159 -16.02 4.97 23.30
C GLY A 159 -15.20 4.43 22.13
N ASN A 160 -14.91 3.13 22.10
CA ASN A 160 -14.37 2.47 20.92
C ASN A 160 -15.38 2.55 19.78
N ARG A 161 -14.87 2.56 18.54
CA ARG A 161 -15.71 2.76 17.35
C ARG A 161 -15.42 1.71 16.31
N ILE A 162 -16.42 1.38 15.52
CA ILE A 162 -16.25 0.72 14.23
C ILE A 162 -16.30 1.77 13.12
N LYS A 163 -15.46 1.61 12.10
CA LYS A 163 -15.47 2.43 10.89
C LYS A 163 -15.35 1.53 9.66
N VAL A 164 -16.32 1.65 8.76
CA VAL A 164 -16.34 0.95 7.47
C VAL A 164 -16.42 1.99 6.38
N ARG A 165 -15.47 1.96 5.44
CA ARG A 165 -15.39 2.96 4.38
C ARG A 165 -14.77 2.39 3.12
N ARG A 166 -14.96 3.10 2.02
CA ARG A 166 -14.12 2.92 0.84
C ARG A 166 -12.64 3.13 1.17
N SER A 167 -11.78 2.22 0.69
CA SER A 167 -10.34 2.34 0.90
C SER A 167 -9.78 3.56 0.17
N PRO A 168 -8.75 4.23 0.73
CA PRO A 168 -8.05 5.28 0.00
C PRO A 168 -7.54 4.78 -1.35
N GLY A 169 -7.64 5.62 -2.38
CA GLY A 169 -7.18 5.29 -3.74
C GLY A 169 -8.15 4.43 -4.56
N ASP A 170 -9.19 3.85 -3.97
CA ASP A 170 -10.14 2.99 -4.70
C ASP A 170 -11.04 3.76 -5.68
N GLN A 171 -11.20 5.08 -5.50
CA GLN A 171 -12.04 5.93 -6.37
C GLN A 171 -11.49 6.08 -7.80
N ILE A 172 -10.17 5.99 -7.97
CA ILE A 172 -9.50 6.05 -9.26
C ILE A 172 -8.50 4.90 -9.28
N HIS A 173 -8.74 3.90 -10.11
CA HIS A 173 -7.79 2.82 -10.32
C HIS A 173 -6.78 3.24 -11.37
N VAL A 174 -5.50 3.01 -11.09
CA VAL A 174 -4.41 3.32 -12.02
C VAL A 174 -3.64 2.03 -12.26
N GLN A 175 -3.66 1.57 -13.51
CA GLN A 175 -2.92 0.41 -13.94
C GLN A 175 -1.67 0.88 -14.68
N LEU A 176 -0.51 0.59 -14.12
CA LEU A 176 0.78 0.92 -14.71
C LEU A 176 1.20 -0.20 -15.68
N GLN A 177 1.80 0.15 -16.81
CA GLN A 177 2.42 -0.83 -17.71
C GLN A 177 3.82 -1.27 -17.24
N ARG A 178 4.13 -1.11 -15.94
CA ARG A 178 5.44 -1.40 -15.34
C ARG A 178 5.32 -1.81 -13.87
N ASN A 179 6.40 -2.41 -13.36
CA ASN A 179 6.48 -2.97 -12.01
C ASN A 179 7.28 -2.12 -11.02
N ASN A 180 7.54 -0.84 -11.29
CA ASN A 180 8.18 0.06 -10.33
C ASN A 180 7.85 1.51 -10.66
N LEU A 181 8.01 2.39 -9.67
CA LEU A 181 7.83 3.85 -9.78
C LEU A 181 9.18 4.56 -9.66
N VAL A 182 10.23 3.95 -10.19
CA VAL A 182 11.58 4.51 -10.27
C VAL A 182 11.91 4.71 -11.74
N PHE A 183 12.28 5.93 -12.10
CA PHE A 183 12.42 6.35 -13.49
C PHE A 183 13.79 6.96 -13.75
N SER A 184 14.22 6.85 -15.00
CA SER A 184 15.31 7.66 -15.52
C SER A 184 14.82 9.07 -15.92
N PRO A 185 15.69 10.10 -15.86
CA PRO A 185 15.39 11.42 -16.38
C PRO A 185 14.82 11.40 -17.80
N GLY A 186 13.68 12.07 -18.02
CA GLY A 186 13.09 12.24 -19.37
C GLY A 186 12.35 11.01 -19.90
N GLU A 187 12.19 9.96 -19.10
CA GLU A 187 11.36 8.80 -19.46
C GLU A 187 9.88 9.19 -19.65
N SER A 188 9.06 8.30 -20.20
CA SER A 188 7.61 8.44 -20.20
C SER A 188 6.96 7.30 -19.43
N LEU A 189 5.97 7.62 -18.59
CA LEU A 189 5.12 6.64 -17.95
C LEU A 189 3.82 6.50 -18.75
N VAL A 190 3.49 5.27 -19.17
CA VAL A 190 2.18 4.95 -19.74
C VAL A 190 1.32 4.22 -18.69
N MET A 191 0.09 4.69 -18.52
CA MET A 191 -0.87 4.11 -17.58
C MET A 191 -2.30 4.10 -18.13
N ASN A 192 -3.10 3.16 -17.65
CA ASN A 192 -4.55 3.21 -17.81
C ASN A 192 -5.17 3.77 -16.54
N VAL A 193 -6.16 4.64 -16.68
CA VAL A 193 -6.84 5.29 -15.57
C VAL A 193 -8.32 4.95 -15.63
N GLN A 194 -8.88 4.52 -14.52
CA GLN A 194 -10.29 4.19 -14.43
C GLN A 194 -10.91 4.88 -13.21
N PRO A 195 -11.66 5.97 -13.40
CA PRO A 195 -12.59 6.45 -12.38
C PRO A 195 -13.61 5.36 -12.10
N TYR A 196 -13.70 4.89 -10.85
CA TYR A 196 -14.44 3.68 -10.53
C TYR A 196 -15.52 3.94 -9.49
N ALA A 197 -16.78 3.62 -9.81
CA ALA A 197 -17.92 3.73 -8.88
C ALA A 197 -17.98 5.05 -8.07
N ILE A 198 -17.66 6.20 -8.69
CA ILE A 198 -17.68 7.53 -8.06
C ILE A 198 -18.97 8.32 -8.33
N GLY A 199 -20.03 7.64 -8.79
CA GLY A 199 -21.34 8.26 -9.02
C GLY A 199 -21.41 9.21 -10.23
N LEU A 200 -20.59 8.99 -11.25
CA LEU A 200 -20.69 9.77 -12.50
C LEU A 200 -22.02 9.49 -13.18
N ARG A 201 -22.71 10.54 -13.61
CA ARG A 201 -23.94 10.45 -14.41
C ARG A 201 -23.61 9.88 -15.80
N PRO A 202 -24.36 8.87 -16.28
CA PRO A 202 -24.26 8.36 -17.65
C PRO A 202 -24.40 9.44 -18.72
N SER A 203 -23.80 9.21 -19.88
CA SER A 203 -23.89 10.08 -21.06
C SER A 203 -23.52 11.54 -20.80
N GLN A 204 -22.70 11.82 -19.78
CA GLN A 204 -22.16 13.14 -19.48
C GLN A 204 -20.65 13.17 -19.76
N GLN A 205 -20.16 14.32 -20.23
CA GLN A 205 -18.74 14.57 -20.42
C GLN A 205 -18.07 15.01 -19.11
N TYR A 206 -16.90 14.43 -18.86
CA TYR A 206 -16.02 14.73 -17.75
C TYR A 206 -14.61 14.97 -18.25
N GLN A 207 -13.77 15.50 -17.37
CA GLN A 207 -12.37 15.75 -17.63
C GLN A 207 -11.51 14.99 -16.63
N LEU A 208 -10.50 14.29 -17.13
CA LEU A 208 -9.41 13.71 -16.35
C LEU A 208 -8.21 14.66 -16.44
N ASP A 209 -7.81 15.23 -15.31
CA ASP A 209 -6.57 15.99 -15.21
C ASP A 209 -5.48 15.14 -14.58
N VAL A 210 -4.31 15.12 -15.19
CA VAL A 210 -3.11 14.45 -14.72
C VAL A 210 -2.01 15.48 -14.57
N ASN A 211 -1.58 15.70 -13.33
CA ASN A 211 -0.60 16.72 -12.98
C ASN A 211 0.67 16.07 -12.42
N VAL A 212 1.84 16.49 -12.89
CA VAL A 212 3.12 16.14 -12.28
C VAL A 212 3.56 17.29 -11.38
N ILE A 213 3.87 16.97 -10.12
CA ILE A 213 4.17 17.95 -9.07
C ILE A 213 5.41 17.50 -8.29
N PRO A 214 6.44 18.33 -8.10
CA PRO A 214 7.55 17.99 -7.21
C PRO A 214 7.06 17.75 -5.78
N TYR A 215 7.58 16.74 -5.07
CA TYR A 215 7.08 16.36 -3.74
C TYR A 215 7.12 17.50 -2.71
N ARG A 216 8.11 18.39 -2.81
CA ARG A 216 8.32 19.52 -1.89
C ARG A 216 7.75 20.86 -2.41
N SER A 217 6.98 20.84 -3.49
CA SER A 217 6.35 22.05 -4.05
C SER A 217 4.87 21.80 -4.34
N SER A 218 4.10 22.89 -4.43
CA SER A 218 2.75 22.89 -4.98
C SER A 218 2.71 23.19 -6.48
N ASP A 219 3.86 23.56 -7.07
CA ASP A 219 3.92 24.01 -8.45
C ASP A 219 3.78 22.83 -9.40
N VAL A 220 2.74 22.91 -10.22
CA VAL A 220 2.50 21.90 -11.25
C VAL A 220 3.48 22.13 -12.39
N ILE A 221 4.32 21.14 -12.67
CA ILE A 221 5.36 21.23 -13.71
C ILE A 221 4.91 20.61 -15.04
N ASN A 222 3.86 19.80 -15.01
CA ASN A 222 3.21 19.28 -16.21
C ASN A 222 1.73 19.04 -15.92
N THR A 223 0.88 19.38 -16.89
CA THR A 223 -0.56 19.11 -16.85
C THR A 223 -0.99 18.49 -18.17
N GLN A 224 -1.76 17.41 -18.07
CA GLN A 224 -2.48 16.82 -19.19
C GLN A 224 -3.97 16.76 -18.82
N SER A 225 -4.83 17.18 -19.74
CA SER A 225 -6.29 17.17 -19.54
C SER A 225 -6.95 16.38 -20.67
N ILE A 226 -7.71 15.36 -20.29
CA ILE A 226 -8.33 14.40 -21.23
C ILE A 226 -9.84 14.40 -21.01
N ALA A 227 -10.60 14.80 -22.03
CA ALA A 227 -12.05 14.69 -22.00
C ALA A 227 -12.48 13.24 -22.20
N PHE A 228 -13.46 12.78 -21.43
CA PHE A 228 -14.05 11.45 -21.58
C PHE A 228 -15.55 11.46 -21.32
N ASN A 229 -16.27 10.55 -21.97
CA ASN A 229 -17.70 10.37 -21.79
C ASN A 229 -17.96 9.09 -20.99
N THR A 230 -18.93 9.14 -20.08
CA THR A 230 -19.39 7.96 -19.37
C THR A 230 -20.33 7.13 -20.24
N VAL A 231 -20.15 5.81 -20.25
CA VAL A 231 -21.08 4.88 -20.92
C VAL A 231 -22.22 4.51 -19.96
N ALA A 232 -23.45 4.43 -20.47
CA ALA A 232 -24.60 3.97 -19.70
C ALA A 232 -24.44 2.51 -19.25
N ASN A 233 -24.90 2.20 -18.04
CA ASN A 233 -24.84 0.85 -17.44
C ASN A 233 -23.43 0.25 -17.37
N GLN A 234 -22.39 1.10 -17.27
CA GLN A 234 -21.02 0.66 -17.09
C GLN A 234 -20.44 1.21 -15.79
N ILE A 235 -19.95 0.32 -14.93
CA ILE A 235 -19.23 0.71 -13.72
C ILE A 235 -17.78 1.01 -14.09
N GLY A 236 -17.47 2.30 -14.08
CA GLY A 236 -16.15 2.84 -14.37
C GLY A 236 -15.84 2.95 -15.87
N ASN A 237 -14.95 3.89 -16.21
CA ASN A 237 -14.58 4.17 -17.59
C ASN A 237 -13.07 4.12 -17.73
N THR A 238 -12.54 3.16 -18.50
CA THR A 238 -11.09 3.03 -18.68
C THR A 238 -10.63 4.02 -19.74
N ILE A 239 -9.72 4.89 -19.33
CA ILE A 239 -9.00 5.84 -20.18
C ILE A 239 -7.62 5.22 -20.40
N SER A 240 -7.41 4.68 -21.59
CA SER A 240 -6.21 3.89 -21.92
C SER A 240 -5.06 4.77 -22.39
N ASN A 241 -3.83 4.30 -22.16
CA ASN A 241 -2.60 4.90 -22.69
C ASN A 241 -2.37 6.37 -22.32
N VAL A 242 -2.78 6.76 -21.11
CA VAL A 242 -2.44 8.06 -20.54
C VAL A 242 -0.92 8.13 -20.37
N THR A 243 -0.29 9.05 -21.07
CA THR A 243 1.18 9.19 -21.12
C THR A 243 1.61 10.39 -20.30
N VAL A 244 2.37 10.13 -19.24
CA VAL A 244 2.89 11.12 -18.29
C VAL A 244 4.39 11.32 -18.54
N PRO A 245 4.83 12.52 -18.93
CA PRO A 245 6.25 12.80 -19.11
C PRO A 245 6.97 12.85 -17.76
N ILE A 246 8.08 12.13 -17.63
CA ILE A 246 8.91 12.12 -16.42
C ILE A 246 9.89 13.30 -16.48
N PRO A 247 10.01 14.10 -15.39
CA PRO A 247 10.94 15.21 -15.36
C PRO A 247 12.39 14.79 -15.57
N HIS A 248 13.20 15.65 -16.19
CA HIS A 248 14.65 15.42 -16.32
C HIS A 248 15.40 15.59 -15.00
N LYS A 249 14.88 16.40 -14.08
CA LYS A 249 15.56 16.68 -12.80
C LYS A 249 15.36 15.51 -11.83
N PRO A 250 16.42 14.90 -11.28
CA PRO A 250 16.30 13.89 -10.23
C PRO A 250 15.52 14.41 -9.02
N GLY A 251 14.76 13.52 -8.37
CA GLY A 251 13.97 13.89 -7.20
C GLY A 251 12.73 13.01 -6.99
N ILE A 252 11.94 13.36 -5.98
CA ILE A 252 10.67 12.70 -5.67
C ILE A 252 9.54 13.60 -6.20
N TYR A 253 8.59 12.98 -6.87
CA TYR A 253 7.47 13.66 -7.52
C TYR A 253 6.16 12.93 -7.24
N ASN A 254 5.06 13.64 -7.45
CA ASN A 254 3.70 13.13 -7.38
C ASN A 254 3.06 13.24 -8.76
N ILE A 255 2.27 12.22 -9.11
CA ILE A 255 1.26 12.26 -10.16
C ILE A 255 -0.08 12.42 -9.47
N ASP A 256 -0.72 13.57 -9.68
CA ASP A 256 -2.07 13.86 -9.21
C ASP A 256 -3.06 13.64 -10.35
N VAL A 257 -3.84 12.57 -10.23
CA VAL A 257 -4.91 12.21 -11.15
C VAL A 257 -6.22 12.67 -10.54
N SER A 258 -7.00 13.48 -11.26
CA SER A 258 -8.27 14.01 -10.76
C SER A 258 -9.37 13.99 -11.81
N VAL A 259 -10.61 13.78 -11.37
CA VAL A 259 -11.80 13.78 -12.24
C VAL A 259 -12.66 14.99 -11.93
N ARG A 260 -13.02 15.75 -12.95
CA ARG A 260 -13.86 16.96 -12.84
C ARG A 260 -15.06 16.89 -13.79
N SER A 261 -16.11 17.62 -13.44
CA SER A 261 -17.22 17.84 -14.37
C SER A 261 -16.80 18.84 -15.46
N SER A 262 -17.16 18.55 -16.71
CA SER A 262 -16.85 19.42 -17.86
C SER A 262 -17.83 20.61 -18.02
N ARG A 263 -18.71 20.88 -17.04
CA ARG A 263 -19.67 21.98 -17.15
C ARG A 263 -18.92 23.32 -17.23
N PHE A 264 -19.19 24.07 -18.28
CA PHE A 264 -18.77 25.46 -18.45
C PHE A 264 -19.25 26.28 -17.26
N VAL A 265 -18.33 26.64 -16.38
CA VAL A 265 -18.50 27.76 -15.44
C VAL A 265 -17.35 28.70 -15.71
N ASP A 266 -17.69 29.95 -16.00
CA ASP A 266 -16.77 31.05 -16.21
C ASP A 266 -15.61 31.05 -15.21
N SER A 267 -14.43 30.72 -15.75
CA SER A 267 -13.09 31.29 -15.54
C SER A 267 -12.55 31.67 -14.14
N PHE A 268 -13.26 31.54 -13.01
CA PHE A 268 -12.74 32.01 -11.72
C PHE A 268 -12.95 31.11 -10.50
N VAL A 269 -13.65 29.98 -10.61
CA VAL A 269 -13.79 29.02 -9.50
C VAL A 269 -13.24 27.65 -9.93
N ARG A 270 -12.10 27.26 -9.37
CA ARG A 270 -11.59 25.88 -9.49
C ARG A 270 -12.58 24.95 -8.80
N LEU A 271 -13.42 24.27 -9.59
CA LEU A 271 -14.33 23.25 -9.07
C LEU A 271 -13.52 22.17 -8.33
N THR A 272 -13.92 21.86 -7.11
CA THR A 272 -13.37 20.74 -6.33
C THR A 272 -13.49 19.45 -7.15
N PRO A 273 -12.40 18.65 -7.27
CA PRO A 273 -12.46 17.41 -8.03
C PRO A 273 -13.45 16.42 -7.39
N ILE A 274 -14.16 15.67 -8.23
CA ILE A 274 -15.11 14.63 -7.82
C ILE A 274 -14.36 13.49 -7.11
N ALA A 275 -13.20 13.15 -7.65
CA ALA A 275 -12.28 12.19 -7.08
C ALA A 275 -10.84 12.58 -7.42
N GLN A 276 -9.91 12.22 -6.55
CA GLN A 276 -8.48 12.45 -6.76
C GLN A 276 -7.68 11.26 -6.24
N ARG A 277 -6.57 10.98 -6.94
CA ARG A 277 -5.57 10.01 -6.53
C ARG A 277 -4.18 10.58 -6.75
N ARG A 278 -3.34 10.42 -5.74
CA ARG A 278 -1.92 10.80 -5.76
C ARG A 278 -1.06 9.54 -5.81
N ILE A 279 -0.08 9.52 -6.71
CA ILE A 279 0.92 8.45 -6.85
C ILE A 279 2.30 9.08 -6.73
N GLN A 280 3.14 8.58 -5.84
CA GLN A 280 4.50 9.09 -5.69
C GLN A 280 5.48 8.26 -6.53
N PHE A 281 6.42 8.92 -7.19
CA PHE A 281 7.49 8.28 -7.94
C PHE A 281 8.84 8.98 -7.73
N VAL A 282 9.92 8.28 -8.08
CA VAL A 282 11.29 8.76 -7.91
C VAL A 282 11.98 8.80 -9.27
N VAL A 283 12.67 9.90 -9.55
CA VAL A 283 13.59 10.03 -10.69
C VAL A 283 15.01 9.94 -10.16
N VAL A 284 15.76 8.94 -10.62
CA VAL A 284 17.16 8.71 -10.24
C VAL A 284 18.06 8.85 -11.48
N PRO A 285 19.23 9.49 -11.36
CA PRO A 285 20.15 9.58 -12.49
C PRO A 285 20.59 8.16 -12.93
N ALA A 286 20.67 7.94 -14.24
CA ALA A 286 21.04 6.65 -14.84
C ALA A 286 22.47 6.19 -14.47
N GLN A 287 23.32 7.12 -14.04
CA GLN A 287 24.65 6.81 -13.55
C GLN A 287 24.62 6.59 -12.05
N HIS A 288 24.81 5.34 -11.63
CA HIS A 288 25.59 5.11 -10.44
C HIS A 288 26.92 5.83 -10.67
N VAL A 289 27.16 6.93 -9.98
CA VAL A 289 28.53 7.24 -9.58
C VAL A 289 28.91 6.05 -8.71
N ARG A 290 29.50 5.01 -9.32
CA ARG A 290 30.35 4.09 -8.58
C ARG A 290 31.33 5.02 -7.91
N SER A 291 31.20 5.18 -6.59
CA SER A 291 32.32 5.67 -5.81
C SER A 291 33.41 4.64 -6.03
N GLU A 292 34.30 4.88 -6.99
CA GLU A 292 35.48 4.04 -7.21
C GLU A 292 36.40 4.05 -6.00
N ALA A 293 36.21 5.02 -5.10
CA ALA A 293 36.64 4.90 -3.72
C ALA A 293 35.64 3.99 -2.98
N ARG A 294 35.92 2.69 -2.95
CA ARG A 294 35.55 1.88 -1.78
C ARG A 294 36.24 2.58 -0.60
N PRO A 295 35.52 3.20 0.35
CA PRO A 295 36.20 3.76 1.52
C PRO A 295 37.00 2.61 2.13
N GLU A 296 38.29 2.85 2.35
CA GLU A 296 39.12 1.90 3.08
C GLU A 296 38.42 1.67 4.42
N LEU A 297 37.92 0.45 4.62
CA LEU A 297 37.26 0.08 5.86
C LEU A 297 38.35 0.04 6.92
N VAL A 298 38.51 1.15 7.63
CA VAL A 298 39.38 1.22 8.79
C VAL A 298 38.63 0.58 9.94
N GLU A 299 39.16 -0.53 10.46
CA GLU A 299 38.67 -1.11 11.70
C GLU A 299 38.99 -0.14 12.85
N VAL A 300 38.00 0.65 13.25
CA VAL A 300 38.15 1.65 14.33
C VAL A 300 38.22 0.96 15.69
N MET A 301 37.57 -0.19 15.86
CA MET A 301 37.61 -0.98 17.08
C MET A 301 37.12 -2.42 16.84
N ARG A 302 37.77 -3.38 17.52
CA ARG A 302 37.31 -4.77 17.61
C ARG A 302 36.64 -5.01 18.96
N PHE A 303 35.43 -5.56 18.94
CA PHE A 303 34.67 -5.87 20.15
C PHE A 303 34.92 -7.30 20.62
N ASP A 304 35.33 -7.47 21.88
CA ASP A 304 35.34 -8.76 22.57
C ASP A 304 34.38 -8.72 23.77
N PRO A 305 33.23 -9.43 23.71
CA PRO A 305 32.23 -9.43 24.79
C PRO A 305 32.73 -10.08 26.08
N THR A 306 33.88 -10.75 26.07
CA THR A 306 34.44 -11.41 27.26
C THR A 306 35.43 -10.53 28.04
N ASP A 307 35.82 -9.39 27.49
CA ASP A 307 36.69 -8.41 28.15
C ASP A 307 35.87 -7.47 29.05
N VAL A 308 35.97 -7.63 30.38
CA VAL A 308 35.21 -6.85 31.38
C VAL A 308 35.39 -5.31 31.25
N SER A 309 36.46 -4.86 30.58
CA SER A 309 36.75 -3.43 30.34
C SER A 309 36.17 -2.89 29.03
N TRP A 310 35.38 -3.68 28.29
CA TRP A 310 34.85 -3.29 26.99
C TRP A 310 34.02 -2.00 27.04
N TRP A 311 33.31 -1.77 28.15
CA TRP A 311 32.51 -0.56 28.36
C TRP A 311 33.37 0.72 28.44
N ASP A 312 34.57 0.65 29.00
CA ASP A 312 35.48 1.80 29.08
C ASP A 312 36.03 2.15 27.69
N LYS A 313 36.34 1.12 26.88
CA LYS A 313 36.76 1.29 25.48
C LYS A 313 35.64 1.89 24.63
N PHE A 314 34.40 1.47 24.86
CA PHE A 314 33.23 2.05 24.19
C PHE A 314 33.00 3.52 24.56
N ASN A 315 33.12 3.88 25.83
CA ASN A 315 32.97 5.27 26.28
C ASN A 315 34.07 6.18 25.72
N ALA A 316 35.29 5.67 25.52
CA ALA A 316 36.38 6.42 24.89
C ALA A 316 36.11 6.81 23.42
N LEU A 317 35.24 6.08 22.70
CA LEU A 317 34.85 6.42 21.32
C LEU A 317 34.00 7.68 21.22
N HIS A 318 33.25 8.04 22.27
CA HIS A 318 32.43 9.26 22.29
C HIS A 318 33.25 10.55 22.23
N HIS A 319 34.57 10.48 22.50
CA HIS A 319 35.48 11.63 22.50
C HIS A 319 36.23 11.83 21.17
N LEU A 320 36.01 10.98 20.17
CA LEU A 320 36.54 11.21 18.83
C LEU A 320 35.53 12.06 18.03
N ASP A 321 35.81 13.37 17.93
CA ASP A 321 35.08 14.39 17.15
C ASP A 321 34.92 14.06 15.63
N HIS A 322 35.42 12.90 15.18
CA HIS A 322 35.40 12.46 13.80
C HIS A 322 34.19 11.59 13.43
N LEU A 323 33.31 11.23 14.37
CA LEU A 323 32.07 10.47 14.09
C LEU A 323 30.88 11.31 13.59
N ASN A 324 31.08 12.62 13.36
CA ASN A 324 30.07 13.51 12.79
C ASN A 324 29.73 13.26 11.31
N VAL A 325 30.36 12.26 10.66
CA VAL A 325 30.13 11.97 9.23
C VAL A 325 29.12 10.82 9.00
N LEU A 326 28.71 10.10 10.05
CA LEU A 326 27.78 8.96 9.90
C LEU A 326 26.31 9.26 10.25
N ALA A 327 25.99 10.47 10.71
CA ALA A 327 24.62 10.93 10.85
C ALA A 327 24.49 12.26 10.11
N GLY A 328 23.89 12.23 8.92
CA GLY A 328 23.56 13.43 8.13
C GLY A 328 22.47 14.30 8.76
N VAL A 329 22.60 14.62 10.05
CA VAL A 329 21.74 15.52 10.79
C VAL A 329 22.63 16.62 11.36
N LYS A 330 22.67 17.76 10.67
CA LYS A 330 23.10 19.01 11.30
C LYS A 330 22.04 19.39 12.32
N ILE A 331 22.35 19.23 13.60
CA ILE A 331 21.72 20.03 14.65
C ILE A 331 22.71 21.16 14.95
N GLN A 332 22.29 22.38 14.69
CA GLN A 332 22.95 23.58 15.18
C GLN A 332 21.94 24.37 16.03
N PRO A 333 22.45 25.15 17.00
CA PRO A 333 21.93 25.24 18.38
C PRO A 333 20.54 25.86 18.54
#